data_AF-A0A970XEQ2-F1
#
_entry.id   AF-A0A970XEQ2-F1
#
_cell.length_a   1.000
_cell.length_b   1.000
_cell.length_c   1.000
_cell.angle_alpha   90.00
_cell.angle_beta   90.00
_cell.angle_gamma   90.00
#
_symmetry.space_group_name_H-M   'P 1'
#
loop_
_entity.id
_entity.type
_entity.pdbx_description
1 polymer ?
#
loop_
_entity_poly.entity_id
_entity_poly.type
_entity_poly.pdbx_seq_one_letter_code
_entity_poly.pdbx_strand_id
1 'polypeptide(L)' 'MKRNPDNRDDNVEHLQNTIDGTVRNIRKANEAIRATSNEKTREELIAKNERRSEALDGLRHEIKDEADYQERK' A
#
# COMPACT_ATOMS: atom_id res chain seq x y z
N MET A 1 -2.09 1.37 15.17
CA MET A 1 -2.83 0.10 15.03
C MET A 1 -2.27 -0.87 16.05
N LYS A 2 -3.13 -1.46 16.89
CA LYS A 2 -2.72 -2.48 17.87
C LYS A 2 -2.65 -3.81 17.12
N ARG A 3 -1.45 -4.35 16.89
CA ARG A 3 -1.29 -5.68 16.30
C ARG A 3 -1.73 -6.70 17.34
N ASN A 4 -2.75 -7.50 17.04
CA ASN A 4 -3.12 -8.62 17.90
C ASN A 4 -2.02 -9.69 17.74
N PRO A 5 -1.28 -10.03 18.80
CA PRO A 5 -0.19 -11.00 18.72
C PRO A 5 -0.67 -12.43 18.45
N ASP A 6 -1.96 -12.72 18.65
CA ASP A 6 -2.48 -14.09 18.60
C ASP A 6 -2.59 -14.67 17.17
N ASN A 7 -2.64 -13.84 16.13
CA ASN A 7 -2.71 -14.27 14.72
C ASN A 7 -1.65 -13.52 13.90
N ARG A 8 -0.37 -13.87 14.06
CA ARG A 8 0.71 -13.30 13.22
C ARG A 8 0.95 -14.08 11.93
N ASP A 9 0.26 -15.21 11.77
CA ASP A 9 0.45 -16.13 10.65
C ASP A 9 -0.26 -15.64 9.37
N ASP A 10 -1.35 -14.86 9.47
CA ASP A 10 -2.09 -14.28 8.35
C ASP A 10 -1.71 -12.81 8.05
N ASN A 11 -0.96 -12.15 8.95
CA ASN A 11 -0.57 -10.74 8.80
C ASN A 11 0.22 -10.48 7.51
N VAL A 12 1.13 -11.38 7.11
CA VAL A 12 1.91 -11.23 5.87
C VAL A 12 0.99 -11.22 4.65
N GLU A 13 0.02 -12.14 4.60
CA GLU A 13 -0.94 -12.23 3.50
C GLU A 13 -1.83 -10.98 3.43
N HIS A 14 -2.33 -10.51 4.56
CA HIS A 14 -3.13 -9.29 4.63
C HIS A 14 -2.35 -8.03 4.20
N LEU A 15 -1.08 -7.92 4.61
CA LEU A 15 -0.20 -6.83 4.21
C LEU A 15 0.09 -6.89 2.71
N GLN A 16 0.40 -8.06 2.17
CA GLN A 16 0.63 -8.25 0.73
C GLN A 16 -0.61 -7.89 -0.10
N ASN A 17 -1.80 -8.34 0.32
CA ASN A 17 -3.06 -7.99 -0.34
C ASN A 17 -3.31 -6.47 -0.34
N THR A 18 -2.99 -5.79 0.76
CA THR A 18 -3.09 -4.32 0.88
C THR A 18 -2.11 -3.61 -0.04
N ILE A 19 -0.86 -4.09 -0.13
CA ILE A 19 0.16 -3.59 -1.04
C ILE A 19 -0.30 -3.73 -2.49
N ASP A 20 -0.75 -4.91 -2.89
CA ASP A 20 -1.20 -5.20 -4.26
C ASP A 20 -2.41 -4.34 -4.65
N GLY A 21 -3.36 -4.18 -3.73
CA GLY A 21 -4.49 -3.26 -3.90
C GLY A 21 -4.04 -1.81 -4.10
N THR A 22 -3.09 -1.35 -3.29
CA THR A 22 -2.56 0.02 -3.36
C THR A 22 -1.80 0.27 -4.66
N VAL A 23 -0.96 -0.68 -5.09
CA VAL A 23 -0.24 -0.60 -6.38
C VAL A 23 -1.22 -0.57 -7.57
N ARG A 24 -2.26 -1.41 -7.56
CA ARG A 24 -3.32 -1.36 -8.60
C ARG A 24 -4.02 0.00 -8.61
N ASN A 25 -4.32 0.57 -7.45
CA ASN A 25 -4.96 1.87 -7.34
C ASN A 25 -4.07 3.01 -7.86
N ILE A 26 -2.76 2.96 -7.61
CA ILE A 26 -1.81 3.92 -8.17
C ILE A 26 -1.80 3.85 -9.70
N ARG A 27 -1.73 2.63 -10.27
CA ARG A 27 -1.75 2.42 -11.74
C ARG A 27 -3.03 2.98 -12.38
N LYS A 28 -4.20 2.63 -11.83
CA LYS A 28 -5.50 3.16 -12.29
C LYS A 28 -5.58 4.68 -12.18
N ALA A 29 -5.07 5.26 -11.09
CA ALA A 29 -5.02 6.71 -10.94
C ALA A 29 -4.08 7.36 -11.97
N ASN A 30 -2.93 6.76 -12.28
CA ASN A 30 -2.03 7.24 -13.32
C ASN A 30 -2.65 7.20 -14.72
N GLU A 31 -3.42 6.17 -15.03
CA GLU A 31 -4.21 6.11 -16.27
C GLU A 31 -5.26 7.23 -16.31
N ALA A 32 -5.99 7.44 -15.21
CA ALA A 32 -6.96 8.53 -15.10
C ALA A 32 -6.32 9.92 -15.23
N ILE A 33 -5.12 10.13 -14.66
CA ILE A 33 -4.33 11.37 -14.81
C ILE A 33 -3.99 11.64 -16.28
N ARG A 34 -3.66 10.60 -17.05
CA ARG A 34 -3.33 10.72 -18.48
C ARG A 34 -4.57 10.99 -19.33
N ALA A 35 -5.73 10.46 -18.95
CA ALA A 35 -6.98 10.60 -19.69
C ALA A 35 -7.75 11.89 -19.35
N THR A 36 -7.55 12.46 -18.16
CA THR A 36 -8.27 13.67 -17.74
C THR A 36 -7.66 14.96 -18.30
N SER A 37 -8.52 15.86 -18.76
CA SER A 37 -8.19 17.24 -19.09
C SER A 37 -8.44 18.23 -17.95
N ASN A 38 -9.05 17.78 -16.84
CA ASN A 38 -9.31 18.60 -15.67
C ASN A 38 -8.06 18.65 -14.77
N GLU A 39 -7.46 19.83 -14.67
CA GLU A 39 -6.24 20.08 -13.89
C GLU A 39 -6.42 19.79 -12.40
N LYS A 40 -7.53 20.25 -11.80
CA LYS A 40 -7.83 19.99 -10.38
C LYS A 40 -7.92 18.49 -10.10
N THR A 41 -8.62 17.74 -10.95
CA THR A 41 -8.72 16.27 -10.80
C THR A 41 -7.36 15.60 -10.94
N ARG A 42 -6.51 16.09 -11.85
CA ARG A 42 -5.14 15.58 -12.02
C ARG A 42 -4.30 15.82 -10.77
N GLU A 43 -4.30 17.02 -10.20
CA GLU A 43 -3.55 17.34 -8.98
C GLU A 43 -4.01 16.50 -7.78
N GLU A 44 -5.33 16.36 -7.59
CA GLU A 44 -5.90 15.52 -6.52
C GLU A 44 -5.46 14.05 -6.64
N LEU A 45 -5.41 13.51 -7.86
CA LEU A 45 -4.96 12.14 -8.11
C LEU A 45 -3.46 11.98 -7.86
N ILE A 46 -2.64 12.98 -8.21
CA ILE A 46 -1.20 13.00 -7.95
C ILE A 46 -0.94 13.00 -6.43
N ALA A 47 -1.52 13.96 -5.70
CA ALA A 47 -1.36 14.05 -4.25
C ALA A 47 -1.89 12.80 -3.51
N LYS A 48 -2.90 12.12 -4.07
CA LYS A 48 -3.37 10.83 -3.54
C LYS A 48 -2.38 9.70 -3.82
N ASN A 49 -1.71 9.71 -4.97
CA ASN A 49 -0.67 8.73 -5.29
C ASN A 49 0.59 8.91 -4.45
N GLU A 50 0.98 10.15 -4.15
CA GLU A 50 2.12 10.44 -3.25
C GLU A 50 1.90 9.83 -1.86
N ARG A 51 0.74 10.12 -1.24
CA ARG A 51 0.37 9.52 0.05
C ARG A 51 0.30 7.98 0.02
N ARG A 52 -0.10 7.39 -1.10
CA ARG A 52 -0.09 5.92 -1.27
C ARG A 52 1.34 5.38 -1.37
N SER A 53 2.26 6.13 -1.97
CA SER A 53 3.68 5.74 -2.04
C SER A 53 4.29 5.72 -0.64
N GLU A 54 4.04 6.76 0.17
CA GLU A 54 4.48 6.81 1.57
C GLU A 54 3.90 5.66 2.39
N ALA A 55 2.60 5.36 2.21
CA ALA A 55 1.97 4.23 2.87
C ALA A 55 2.58 2.88 2.45
N LEU A 56 2.95 2.72 1.17
CA LEU A 56 3.61 1.50 0.67
C LEU A 56 4.98 1.30 1.31
N ASP A 57 5.75 2.36 1.54
CA ASP A 57 7.06 2.25 2.19
C ASP A 57 6.92 1.78 3.65
N GLY A 58 5.91 2.28 4.37
CA GLY A 58 5.55 1.77 5.69
C GLY A 58 5.18 0.28 5.65
N LEU A 59 4.25 -0.10 4.77
CA LEU A 59 3.81 -1.49 4.62
C LEU A 59 4.95 -2.45 4.22
N ARG A 60 5.92 -1.98 3.42
CA ARG A 60 7.12 -2.76 3.04
C ARG A 60 8.05 -3.02 4.24
N HIS A 61 8.14 -2.07 5.17
CA HIS A 61 8.88 -2.30 6.41
C HIS A 61 8.14 -3.32 7.27
N GLU A 62 6.82 -3.15 7.40
CA GLU A 62 5.99 -4.03 8.22
C GLU A 62 5.99 -5.49 7.75
N ILE A 63 5.90 -5.73 6.43
CA ILE A 63 5.91 -7.09 5.89
C ILE A 63 7.27 -7.77 6.08
N LYS A 64 8.36 -7.00 6.04
CA LYS A 64 9.71 -7.51 6.29
C LYS A 64 9.86 -7.94 7.76
N ASP A 65 9.44 -7.08 8.69
CA ASP A 65 9.49 -7.41 10.12
C ASP A 65 8.67 -8.65 10.46
N GLU A 66 7.51 -8.80 9.80
CA GLU A 66 6.63 -9.96 10.01
C GLU A 66 7.21 -11.23 9.38
N ALA A 67 7.85 -11.13 8.20
CA ALA A 67 8.55 -12.25 7.57
C ALA A 67 9.76 -12.71 8.40
N ASP A 68 10.58 -11.78 8.88
CA ASP A 68 11.72 -12.06 9.75
C ASP A 68 11.28 -12.71 11.07
N TYR A 69 10.11 -12.34 11.59
CA TYR A 69 9.49 -12.99 12.76
C TYR A 69 9.07 -14.43 12.45
N GLN A 70 8.45 -14.69 11.30
CA GLN A 70 8.03 -16.02 10.88
C GLN A 70 9.22 -16.96 10.60
N GLU A 71 10.34 -16.45 10.06
CA GLU A 71 11.56 -17.26 9.85
C GLU A 71 12.27 -17.65 11.16
N ARG A 72 12.08 -16.86 12.22
CA ARG A 72 12.69 -17.10 13.54
C ARG A 72 11.80 -17.91 14.49
N LYS A 73 10.55 -18.19 14.11
CA LYS A 73 9.60 -19.03 14.83
C LYS A 73 9.99 -20.50 14.68
#